data_AF-A0A173T491-F1
#
_entry.id   AF-A0A173T491-F1
#
_cell.length_a   1.000
_cell.length_b   1.000
_cell.length_c   1.000
_cell.angle_alpha   90.00
_cell.angle_beta   90.00
_cell.angle_gamma   90.00
#
_symmetry.space_group_name_H-M   'P 1'
#
loop_
_entity.id
_entity.type
_entity.pdbx_description
1 polymer ?
#
loop_
_entity_poly.entity_id
_entity_poly.type
_entity_poly.pdbx_seq_one_letter_code
_entity_poly.pdbx_strand_id
1 'polypeptide(L)'
;MFPNSKKDFRVIGLSIIINFIISFITYFIDKPFWFNENQLLYIFATIAQITGSLLGLTLAAYTLIDDKFKKIGDSEESSLDYANQIRAENFDNLISISILSIFTIILSLLVLLIYRNRHLEITIFFMLESIYIFIQLLIKIYIFIQDANPNNIIIKKEKEKELFDSEYTTNHIMEEKSFASFITYYNVLEEAIKNYAQKQLPEKNNNINLQFLDSLSILRDLDIISQKCYAQINELRLYRNSLVHSTEDNKIVNPTLFEILKNICNLFLSLTESSANDNLYSEAKIKLDNYVDSLASNIDEKLLCFLIKHPGATLQDIAGSLNITVSATKRKLQKLITYGYVTKQGNNKHITFHPDSSLPEINGSFSFDYSNNNGVYIIGDNEWKFSTKWSKGSDKIIHAYSDSDDIDCIARIKNVSNISNMQKDILLKQDYSSRCRDIGIGDVVIWKNIHGHYLLTLVKQIQDDTRDHDSDLLECEYKIIL
;
A
#
# COMPACT_ATOMS: atom_id res chain seq x y z
N MET A 1 7.48 -8.49 -13.79
CA MET A 1 7.76 -9.49 -12.74
C MET A 1 9.06 -9.08 -12.08
N PHE A 2 8.98 -8.28 -11.00
CA PHE A 2 10.16 -7.66 -10.39
C PHE A 2 10.87 -8.67 -9.48
N PRO A 3 12.18 -8.95 -9.68
CA PRO A 3 12.92 -9.81 -8.78
C PRO A 3 13.17 -9.05 -7.47
N ASN A 4 12.57 -9.53 -6.41
CA ASN A 4 12.80 -9.04 -5.05
C ASN A 4 14.17 -9.56 -4.60
N SER A 5 15.04 -8.75 -3.98
CA SER A 5 16.42 -9.18 -3.63
C SER A 5 16.46 -10.46 -2.78
N LYS A 6 15.47 -10.65 -1.88
CA LYS A 6 15.29 -11.90 -1.12
C LYS A 6 14.98 -13.13 -2.00
N LYS A 7 14.28 -12.96 -3.12
CA LYS A 7 14.01 -14.04 -4.10
C LYS A 7 15.28 -14.39 -4.86
N ASP A 8 16.09 -13.41 -5.24
CA ASP A 8 17.35 -13.64 -5.96
C ASP A 8 18.32 -14.48 -5.10
N PHE A 9 18.46 -14.17 -3.80
CA PHE A 9 19.29 -14.98 -2.90
C PHE A 9 18.74 -16.41 -2.69
N ARG A 10 17.42 -16.59 -2.62
CA ARG A 10 16.81 -17.93 -2.52
C ARG A 10 17.04 -18.74 -3.80
N VAL A 11 16.93 -18.10 -4.95
CA VAL A 11 17.13 -18.72 -6.27
C VAL A 11 18.59 -19.12 -6.46
N ILE A 12 19.54 -18.27 -6.07
CA ILE A 12 20.98 -18.59 -6.06
C ILE A 12 21.26 -19.75 -5.08
N GLY A 13 20.72 -19.69 -3.86
CA GLY A 13 20.87 -20.77 -2.87
C GLY A 13 20.34 -22.12 -3.38
N LEU A 14 19.22 -22.12 -4.08
CA LEU A 14 18.63 -23.31 -4.67
C LEU A 14 19.46 -23.83 -5.86
N SER A 15 20.04 -22.92 -6.66
CA SER A 15 20.99 -23.26 -7.72
C SER A 15 22.22 -23.98 -7.18
N ILE A 16 22.81 -23.48 -6.09
CA ILE A 16 23.98 -24.10 -5.45
C ILE A 16 23.68 -25.55 -5.04
N ILE A 17 22.51 -25.79 -4.42
CA ILE A 17 22.09 -27.14 -4.00
C ILE A 17 21.91 -28.06 -5.22
N ILE A 18 21.23 -27.57 -6.27
CA ILE A 18 21.01 -28.34 -7.50
C ILE A 18 22.35 -28.67 -8.18
N ASN A 19 23.23 -27.67 -8.34
CA ASN A 19 24.54 -27.84 -8.96
C ASN A 19 25.44 -28.79 -8.15
N PHE A 20 25.32 -28.79 -6.82
CA PHE A 20 26.00 -29.76 -5.97
C PHE A 20 25.49 -31.19 -6.22
N ILE A 21 24.17 -31.39 -6.30
CA ILE A 21 23.57 -32.69 -6.61
C ILE A 21 23.99 -33.16 -8.00
N ILE A 22 23.95 -32.29 -9.01
CA ILE A 22 24.37 -32.63 -10.39
C ILE A 22 25.85 -33.01 -10.41
N SER A 23 26.71 -32.26 -9.71
CA SER A 23 28.15 -32.56 -9.62
C SER A 23 28.42 -33.89 -8.91
N PHE A 24 27.62 -34.23 -7.90
CA PHE A 24 27.69 -35.52 -7.23
C PHE A 24 27.22 -36.68 -8.11
N ILE A 25 26.17 -36.48 -8.90
CA ILE A 25 25.68 -37.52 -9.84
C ILE A 25 26.70 -37.75 -10.96
N THR A 26 27.28 -36.68 -11.51
CA THR A 26 28.27 -36.78 -12.59
C THR A 26 29.57 -37.46 -12.16
N TYR A 27 29.89 -37.48 -10.86
CA TYR A 27 30.99 -38.27 -10.31
C TYR A 27 30.86 -39.78 -10.60
N PHE A 28 29.64 -40.33 -10.59
CA PHE A 28 29.38 -41.75 -10.81
C PHE A 28 29.24 -42.12 -12.30
N ILE A 29 29.26 -41.13 -13.19
CA ILE A 29 29.21 -41.33 -14.63
C ILE A 29 30.64 -41.33 -15.16
N ASP A 30 31.02 -42.35 -15.92
CA ASP A 30 32.36 -42.41 -16.51
C ASP A 30 32.45 -41.37 -17.65
N LYS A 31 33.28 -40.33 -17.46
CA LYS A 31 33.55 -39.21 -18.40
C LYS A 31 32.30 -38.45 -18.90
N PRO A 32 31.58 -37.71 -18.05
CA PRO A 32 30.36 -37.01 -18.44
C PRO A 32 30.61 -35.76 -19.30
N PHE A 33 31.80 -35.14 -19.21
CA PHE A 33 32.17 -33.95 -19.98
C PHE A 33 33.63 -34.04 -20.44
N TRP A 34 33.85 -33.90 -21.76
CA TRP A 34 35.17 -33.96 -22.40
C TRP A 34 35.54 -32.58 -22.98
N PHE A 35 35.68 -31.58 -22.10
CA PHE A 35 36.31 -30.32 -22.51
C PHE A 35 37.82 -30.45 -22.43
N ASN A 36 38.51 -30.12 -23.52
CA ASN A 36 39.96 -29.98 -23.49
C ASN A 36 40.35 -28.67 -22.77
N GLU A 37 41.60 -28.58 -22.33
CA GLU A 37 42.12 -27.41 -21.62
C GLU A 37 41.93 -26.10 -22.40
N ASN A 38 42.13 -26.14 -23.73
CA ASN A 38 41.97 -24.97 -24.59
C ASN A 38 40.51 -24.48 -24.67
N GLN A 39 39.54 -25.40 -24.72
CA GLN A 39 38.11 -25.09 -24.75
C GLN A 39 37.68 -24.46 -23.42
N LEU A 40 38.14 -25.01 -22.30
CA LEU A 40 37.82 -24.51 -20.98
C LEU A 40 38.44 -23.12 -20.77
N LEU A 41 39.72 -22.94 -21.17
CA LEU A 41 40.37 -21.64 -21.16
C LEU A 41 39.61 -20.62 -22.00
N TYR A 42 39.23 -20.99 -23.22
CA TYR A 42 38.50 -20.11 -24.14
C TYR A 42 37.15 -19.69 -23.55
N ILE A 43 36.34 -20.64 -23.08
CA ILE A 43 34.99 -20.35 -22.54
C ILE A 43 35.06 -19.38 -21.36
N PHE A 44 35.86 -19.68 -20.33
CA PHE A 44 35.85 -18.89 -19.10
C PHE A 44 36.63 -17.57 -19.24
N ALA A 45 37.66 -17.51 -20.09
CA ALA A 45 38.29 -16.24 -20.43
C ALA A 45 37.32 -15.34 -21.21
N THR A 46 36.58 -15.90 -22.19
CA THR A 46 35.59 -15.16 -22.96
C THR A 46 34.41 -14.69 -22.10
N ILE A 47 33.90 -15.52 -21.18
CA ILE A 47 32.85 -15.11 -20.23
C ILE A 47 33.31 -13.92 -19.39
N ALA A 48 34.52 -13.97 -18.84
CA ALA A 48 35.06 -12.88 -18.04
C ALA A 48 35.22 -11.58 -18.87
N GLN A 49 35.74 -11.69 -20.09
CA GLN A 49 35.91 -10.56 -21.00
C GLN A 49 34.57 -9.92 -21.41
N ILE A 50 33.60 -10.74 -21.86
CA ILE A 50 32.26 -10.29 -22.23
C ILE A 50 31.57 -9.63 -21.04
N THR A 51 31.69 -10.23 -19.85
CA THR A 51 31.14 -9.65 -18.61
C THR A 51 31.70 -8.26 -18.33
N GLY A 52 33.02 -8.10 -18.41
CA GLY A 52 33.66 -6.79 -18.22
C GLY A 52 33.23 -5.76 -19.26
N SER A 53 33.14 -6.16 -20.53
CA SER A 53 32.66 -5.28 -21.61
C SER A 53 31.20 -4.87 -21.43
N LEU A 54 30.32 -5.81 -21.09
CA LEU A 54 28.90 -5.54 -20.84
C LEU A 54 28.72 -4.58 -19.66
N LEU A 55 29.44 -4.79 -18.55
CA LEU A 55 29.39 -3.89 -17.40
C LEU A 55 29.79 -2.46 -17.79
N GLY A 56 30.86 -2.30 -18.57
CA GLY A 56 31.31 -1.00 -19.07
C GLY A 56 30.26 -0.31 -19.95
N LEU A 57 29.66 -1.06 -20.89
CA LEU A 57 28.59 -0.55 -21.75
C LEU A 57 27.32 -0.18 -20.96
N THR A 58 26.93 -1.00 -19.99
CA THR A 58 25.77 -0.73 -19.12
C THR A 58 25.99 0.52 -18.27
N LEU A 59 27.20 0.72 -17.73
CA LEU A 59 27.52 1.92 -16.97
C LEU A 59 27.47 3.19 -17.84
N ALA A 60 28.01 3.13 -19.06
CA ALA A 60 27.94 4.23 -20.01
C ALA A 60 26.50 4.52 -20.47
N ALA A 61 25.69 3.48 -20.67
CA ALA A 61 24.27 3.64 -20.99
C ALA A 61 23.51 4.30 -19.84
N TYR A 62 23.76 3.86 -18.60
CA TYR A 62 23.10 4.39 -17.41
C TYR A 62 23.28 5.91 -17.27
N THR A 63 24.50 6.44 -17.46
CA THR A 63 24.74 7.88 -17.33
C THR A 63 23.95 8.72 -18.34
N LEU A 64 23.77 8.21 -19.56
CA LEU A 64 22.93 8.85 -20.58
C LEU A 64 21.44 8.76 -20.25
N ILE A 65 20.99 7.60 -19.74
CA ILE A 65 19.59 7.35 -19.39
C ILE A 65 19.18 8.18 -18.17
N ASP A 66 20.03 8.26 -17.14
CA ASP A 66 19.76 9.05 -15.93
C ASP A 66 19.56 10.54 -16.26
N ASP A 67 20.45 11.10 -17.11
CA ASP A 67 20.33 12.49 -17.56
C ASP A 67 19.04 12.73 -18.36
N LYS A 68 18.65 11.79 -19.23
CA LYS A 68 17.37 11.86 -19.96
C LYS A 68 16.16 11.83 -19.03
N PHE A 69 16.12 10.89 -18.09
CA PHE A 69 15.01 10.81 -17.14
C PHE A 69 14.93 12.03 -16.23
N LYS A 70 16.09 12.55 -15.81
CA LYS A 70 16.17 13.80 -15.05
C LYS A 70 15.59 14.97 -15.86
N LYS A 71 15.98 15.13 -17.13
CA LYS A 71 15.42 16.17 -18.02
C LYS A 71 13.91 16.06 -18.21
N ILE A 72 13.39 14.84 -18.39
CA ILE A 72 11.94 14.59 -18.51
C ILE A 72 11.22 14.99 -17.20
N GLY A 73 11.78 14.62 -16.04
CA GLY A 73 11.24 14.99 -14.74
C GLY A 73 11.27 16.50 -14.46
N ASP A 74 12.37 17.17 -14.85
CA ASP A 74 12.54 18.61 -14.66
C ASP A 74 11.64 19.44 -15.61
N SER A 75 11.30 18.90 -16.79
CA SER A 75 10.44 19.57 -17.77
C SER A 75 8.96 19.59 -17.39
N GLU A 76 8.48 18.57 -16.66
CA GLU A 76 7.07 18.42 -16.31
C GLU A 76 6.92 17.97 -14.84
N GLU A 77 6.35 18.83 -13.99
CA GLU A 77 6.12 18.54 -12.56
C GLU A 77 5.31 17.24 -12.35
N SER A 78 4.42 16.88 -13.28
CA SER A 78 3.62 15.64 -13.22
C SER A 78 4.43 14.37 -13.48
N SER A 79 5.59 14.48 -14.13
CA SER A 79 6.48 13.38 -14.48
C SER A 79 7.62 13.20 -13.47
N LEU A 80 7.85 14.18 -12.60
CA LEU A 80 8.97 14.24 -11.66
C LEU A 80 9.02 13.03 -10.71
N ASP A 81 7.90 12.69 -10.08
CA ASP A 81 7.83 11.57 -9.13
C ASP A 81 8.14 10.22 -9.80
N TYR A 82 7.56 10.00 -10.98
CA TYR A 82 7.78 8.78 -11.77
C TYR A 82 9.21 8.68 -12.29
N ALA A 83 9.78 9.81 -12.75
CA ALA A 83 11.16 9.88 -13.17
C ALA A 83 12.11 9.55 -12.02
N ASN A 84 11.92 10.16 -10.85
CA ASN A 84 12.73 9.88 -9.66
C ASN A 84 12.61 8.41 -9.21
N GLN A 85 11.41 7.83 -9.28
CA GLN A 85 11.21 6.43 -8.96
C GLN A 85 11.94 5.49 -9.94
N ILE A 86 11.84 5.72 -11.25
CA ILE A 86 12.53 4.92 -12.27
C ILE A 86 14.05 5.04 -12.12
N ARG A 87 14.56 6.25 -11.84
CA ARG A 87 15.99 6.47 -11.62
C ARG A 87 16.51 5.68 -10.42
N ALA A 88 15.78 5.65 -9.32
CA ALA A 88 16.12 4.84 -8.15
C ALA A 88 16.14 3.33 -8.47
N GLU A 89 15.10 2.82 -9.15
CA GLU A 89 15.03 1.41 -9.55
C GLU A 89 16.16 1.03 -10.53
N ASN A 90 16.47 1.89 -11.49
CA ASN A 90 17.59 1.69 -12.44
C ASN A 90 18.94 1.67 -11.73
N PHE A 91 19.12 2.50 -10.70
CA PHE A 91 20.34 2.51 -9.89
C PHE A 91 20.49 1.22 -9.08
N ASP A 92 19.42 0.71 -8.47
CA ASP A 92 19.42 -0.56 -7.74
C ASP A 92 19.73 -1.75 -8.67
N ASN A 93 19.18 -1.73 -9.89
CA ASN A 93 19.50 -2.71 -10.93
C ASN A 93 20.98 -2.63 -11.35
N LEU A 94 21.54 -1.42 -11.51
CA LEU A 94 22.95 -1.22 -11.85
C LEU A 94 23.89 -1.78 -10.76
N ILE A 95 23.58 -1.56 -9.49
CA ILE A 95 24.34 -2.14 -8.37
C ILE A 95 24.31 -3.67 -8.46
N SER A 96 23.12 -4.24 -8.69
CA SER A 96 22.94 -5.69 -8.80
C SER A 96 23.74 -6.28 -9.97
N ILE A 97 23.71 -5.65 -11.15
CA ILE A 97 24.50 -6.02 -12.32
C ILE A 97 26.01 -5.94 -12.03
N SER A 98 26.46 -4.91 -11.31
CA SER A 98 27.87 -4.74 -10.94
C SER A 98 28.34 -5.87 -10.02
N ILE A 99 27.54 -6.22 -9.00
CA ILE A 99 27.84 -7.31 -8.08
C ILE A 99 27.91 -8.65 -8.83
N LEU A 100 26.91 -8.97 -9.65
CA LEU A 100 26.88 -10.21 -10.43
C LEU A 100 28.04 -10.29 -11.43
N SER A 101 28.42 -9.18 -12.05
CA SER A 101 29.58 -9.11 -12.95
C SER A 101 30.88 -9.46 -12.22
N ILE A 102 31.11 -8.88 -11.03
CA ILE A 102 32.28 -9.18 -10.21
C ILE A 102 32.32 -10.67 -9.84
N PHE A 103 31.21 -11.22 -9.37
CA PHE A 103 31.12 -12.65 -9.04
C PHE A 103 31.38 -13.54 -10.26
N THR A 104 30.83 -13.21 -11.42
CA THR A 104 31.02 -13.97 -12.66
C THR A 104 32.50 -14.00 -13.07
N ILE A 105 33.20 -12.87 -13.00
CA ILE A 105 34.64 -12.80 -13.31
C ILE A 105 35.45 -13.62 -12.31
N ILE A 106 35.17 -13.48 -11.01
CA ILE A 106 35.87 -14.24 -9.96
C ILE A 106 35.64 -15.75 -10.13
N LEU A 107 34.40 -16.19 -10.37
CA LEU A 107 34.10 -17.60 -10.60
C LEU A 107 34.78 -18.13 -11.86
N SER A 108 34.81 -17.33 -12.94
CA SER A 108 35.50 -17.72 -14.19
C SER A 108 37.00 -17.94 -13.94
N LEU A 109 37.66 -17.08 -13.15
CA LEU A 109 39.05 -17.25 -12.76
C LEU A 109 39.24 -18.45 -11.81
N LEU A 110 38.30 -18.68 -10.89
CA LEU A 110 38.34 -19.80 -9.95
C LEU A 110 38.24 -21.14 -10.67
N VAL A 111 37.38 -21.25 -11.69
CA VAL A 111 37.30 -22.44 -12.55
C VAL A 111 38.65 -22.77 -13.18
N LEU A 112 39.32 -21.77 -13.76
CA LEU A 112 40.64 -21.95 -14.37
C LEU A 112 41.71 -22.40 -13.35
N LEU A 113 41.67 -21.84 -12.14
CA LEU A 113 42.60 -22.18 -11.06
C LEU A 113 42.42 -23.63 -10.59
N ILE A 114 41.18 -24.05 -10.35
CA ILE A 114 40.84 -25.38 -9.84
C ILE A 114 41.14 -26.46 -10.90
N TYR A 115 40.80 -26.18 -12.16
CA TYR A 115 41.11 -27.09 -13.27
C TYR A 115 42.61 -27.35 -13.39
N ARG A 116 43.44 -26.30 -13.29
CA ARG A 116 44.91 -26.43 -13.31
C ARG A 116 45.45 -27.32 -12.19
N ASN A 117 44.82 -27.28 -11.01
CA ASN A 117 45.22 -28.10 -9.86
C ASN A 117 44.67 -29.55 -9.92
N ARG A 118 44.07 -29.97 -11.03
CA ARG A 118 43.55 -31.33 -11.30
C ARG A 118 42.44 -31.80 -10.35
N HIS A 119 41.72 -30.89 -9.70
CA HIS A 119 40.52 -31.22 -8.93
C HIS A 119 39.28 -31.26 -9.84
N LEU A 120 39.17 -32.30 -10.66
CA LEU A 120 38.13 -32.45 -11.70
C LEU A 120 36.70 -32.39 -11.14
N GLU A 121 36.46 -33.03 -9.99
CA GLU A 121 35.14 -33.12 -9.34
C GLU A 121 34.59 -31.73 -8.96
N ILE A 122 35.45 -30.92 -8.35
CA ILE A 122 35.12 -29.57 -7.88
C ILE A 122 35.02 -28.61 -9.08
N THR A 123 35.76 -28.88 -10.16
CA THR A 123 35.72 -28.05 -11.37
C THR A 123 34.34 -28.05 -12.01
N ILE A 124 33.67 -29.21 -12.10
CA ILE A 124 32.32 -29.30 -12.69
C ILE A 124 31.32 -28.42 -11.94
N PHE A 125 31.36 -28.46 -10.60
CA PHE A 125 30.51 -27.62 -9.77
C PHE A 125 30.69 -26.13 -10.08
N PHE A 126 31.93 -25.63 -10.06
CA PHE A 126 32.20 -24.22 -10.33
C PHE A 126 31.93 -23.81 -11.78
N MET A 127 32.09 -24.73 -12.75
CA MET A 127 31.70 -24.48 -14.15
C MET A 127 30.20 -24.24 -14.27
N LEU A 128 29.37 -25.11 -13.68
CA LEU A 128 27.92 -24.98 -13.70
C LEU A 128 27.46 -23.69 -13.00
N GLU A 129 28.05 -23.40 -11.84
CA GLU A 129 27.72 -22.19 -11.08
C GLU A 129 28.12 -20.92 -11.84
N SER A 130 29.30 -20.90 -12.46
CA SER A 130 29.77 -19.77 -13.26
C SER A 130 28.87 -19.51 -14.47
N ILE A 131 28.43 -20.56 -15.18
CA ILE A 131 27.49 -20.43 -16.31
C ILE A 131 26.13 -19.93 -15.83
N TYR A 132 25.64 -20.46 -14.72
CA TYR A 132 24.37 -20.06 -14.14
C TYR A 132 24.34 -18.57 -13.76
N ILE A 133 25.35 -18.10 -13.02
CA ILE A 133 25.46 -16.68 -12.63
C ILE A 133 25.59 -15.80 -13.87
N PHE A 134 26.34 -16.24 -14.90
CA PHE A 134 26.44 -15.51 -16.15
C PHE A 134 25.09 -15.37 -16.87
N ILE A 135 24.26 -16.43 -16.91
CA ILE A 135 22.90 -16.35 -17.49
C ILE A 135 22.02 -15.38 -16.67
N GLN A 136 22.10 -15.41 -15.34
CA GLN A 136 21.38 -14.46 -14.48
C GLN A 136 21.81 -13.02 -14.75
N LEU A 137 23.11 -12.78 -14.95
CA LEU A 137 23.63 -11.48 -15.35
C LEU A 137 23.02 -11.01 -16.69
N LEU A 138 22.96 -11.87 -17.70
CA LEU A 138 22.35 -11.53 -19.00
C LEU A 138 20.86 -11.19 -18.86
N ILE A 139 20.11 -11.95 -18.05
CA ILE A 139 18.70 -11.65 -17.75
C ILE A 139 18.56 -10.29 -17.05
N LYS A 140 19.41 -10.00 -16.08
CA LYS A 140 19.38 -8.71 -15.36
C LYS A 140 19.72 -7.54 -16.28
N ILE A 141 20.69 -7.69 -17.17
CA ILE A 141 21.00 -6.68 -18.19
C ILE A 141 19.81 -6.47 -19.13
N TYR A 142 19.13 -7.55 -19.55
CA TYR A 142 17.93 -7.43 -20.37
C TYR A 142 16.81 -6.66 -19.66
N ILE A 143 16.56 -6.96 -18.37
CA ILE A 143 15.58 -6.22 -17.56
C ILE A 143 15.97 -4.75 -17.47
N PHE A 144 17.24 -4.43 -17.21
CA PHE A 144 17.73 -3.06 -17.17
C PHE A 144 17.50 -2.31 -18.50
N ILE A 145 17.71 -2.97 -19.64
CA ILE A 145 17.43 -2.37 -20.96
C ILE A 145 15.94 -2.10 -21.14
N GLN A 146 15.08 -3.01 -20.68
CA GLN A 146 13.62 -2.79 -20.70
C GLN A 146 13.25 -1.61 -19.80
N ASP A 147 13.80 -1.53 -18.59
CA ASP A 147 13.54 -0.46 -17.62
C ASP A 147 14.08 0.91 -18.07
N ALA A 148 15.11 0.92 -18.91
CA ALA A 148 15.67 2.10 -19.56
C ALA A 148 14.79 2.72 -20.66
N ASN A 149 13.70 2.07 -21.06
CA ASN A 149 12.79 2.58 -22.09
C ASN A 149 12.12 3.87 -21.60
N PRO A 150 12.21 5.01 -22.35
CA PRO A 150 11.55 6.26 -21.96
C PRO A 150 10.02 6.13 -21.82
N ASN A 151 9.40 5.16 -22.51
CA ASN A 151 7.97 4.89 -22.40
C ASN A 151 7.56 4.26 -21.06
N ASN A 152 8.51 3.82 -20.22
CA ASN A 152 8.18 3.24 -18.91
C ASN A 152 7.55 4.25 -17.95
N ILE A 153 7.82 5.55 -18.13
CA ILE A 153 7.09 6.59 -17.39
C ILE A 153 5.59 6.49 -17.70
N ILE A 154 5.24 6.36 -18.99
CA ILE A 154 3.84 6.26 -19.43
C ILE A 154 3.20 4.98 -18.88
N ILE A 155 3.87 3.83 -19.03
CA ILE A 155 3.38 2.55 -18.54
C ILE A 155 3.17 2.56 -17.01
N LYS A 156 4.06 3.22 -16.24
CA LYS A 156 3.88 3.36 -14.79
C LYS A 156 2.69 4.25 -14.44
N LYS A 157 2.50 5.36 -15.16
CA LYS A 157 1.34 6.25 -14.99
C LYS A 157 0.02 5.52 -15.26
N GLU A 158 -0.06 4.73 -16.33
CA GLU A 158 -1.26 3.94 -16.66
C GLU A 158 -1.62 2.93 -15.58
N LYS A 159 -0.64 2.15 -15.11
CA LYS A 159 -0.84 1.19 -14.00
C LYS A 159 -1.27 1.88 -12.71
N GLU A 160 -0.75 3.08 -12.46
CA GLU A 160 -1.14 3.87 -11.29
C GLU A 160 -2.58 4.39 -11.40
N LYS A 161 -3.00 4.81 -12.60
CA LYS A 161 -4.39 5.16 -12.87
C LYS A 161 -5.33 3.97 -12.62
N GLU A 162 -5.04 2.79 -13.19
CA GLU A 162 -5.84 1.58 -12.99
C GLU A 162 -5.98 1.23 -11.51
N LEU A 163 -4.91 1.42 -10.72
CA LEU A 163 -4.93 1.23 -9.29
C LEU A 163 -5.90 2.21 -8.61
N PHE A 164 -5.78 3.51 -8.88
CA PHE A 164 -6.71 4.52 -8.35
C PHE A 164 -8.17 4.24 -8.75
N ASP A 165 -8.41 3.93 -10.02
CA ASP A 165 -9.76 3.64 -10.50
C ASP A 165 -10.34 2.44 -9.74
N SER A 166 -9.56 1.36 -9.53
CA SER A 166 -9.98 0.18 -8.76
C SER A 166 -10.23 0.45 -7.28
N GLU A 167 -9.50 1.39 -6.66
CA GLU A 167 -9.64 1.74 -5.25
C GLU A 167 -10.87 2.59 -4.97
N TYR A 168 -11.28 3.42 -5.92
CA TYR A 168 -12.38 4.37 -5.76
C TYR A 168 -13.63 3.98 -6.57
N THR A 169 -13.69 2.74 -7.08
CA THR A 169 -14.88 2.24 -7.78
C THR A 169 -15.99 2.00 -6.78
N THR A 170 -17.09 2.75 -6.90
CA THR A 170 -18.37 2.44 -6.25
C THR A 170 -19.30 1.77 -7.26
N ASN A 171 -20.09 0.79 -6.84
CA ASN A 171 -21.11 0.11 -7.66
C ASN A 171 -22.30 1.03 -8.06
N HIS A 172 -22.23 2.32 -7.74
CA HIS A 172 -23.21 3.29 -8.21
C HIS A 172 -22.85 3.72 -9.63
N ILE A 173 -23.83 3.63 -10.54
CA ILE A 173 -23.77 4.23 -11.87
C ILE A 173 -23.72 5.75 -11.68
N MET A 174 -22.53 6.29 -11.45
CA MET A 174 -22.29 7.72 -11.52
C MET A 174 -21.95 8.06 -12.97
N GLU A 175 -22.58 9.09 -13.51
CA GLU A 175 -22.29 9.57 -14.86
C GLU A 175 -20.79 9.82 -15.05
N GLU A 176 -20.26 9.38 -16.18
CA GLU A 176 -18.89 9.67 -16.60
C GLU A 176 -18.62 11.17 -16.49
N LYS A 177 -17.65 11.54 -15.64
CA LYS A 177 -17.27 12.94 -15.45
C LYS A 177 -16.19 13.32 -16.46
N SER A 178 -16.34 14.49 -17.08
CA SER A 178 -15.41 14.92 -18.12
C SER A 178 -14.03 15.22 -17.53
N PHE A 179 -12.99 14.73 -18.20
CA PHE A 179 -11.59 15.06 -17.92
C PHE A 179 -11.35 16.57 -17.83
N ALA A 180 -11.95 17.32 -18.76
CA ALA A 180 -11.84 18.78 -18.79
C ALA A 180 -12.31 19.41 -17.47
N SER A 181 -13.48 19.00 -16.98
CA SER A 181 -14.02 19.49 -15.70
C SER A 181 -13.10 19.15 -14.53
N PHE A 182 -12.56 17.92 -14.46
CA PHE A 182 -11.64 17.52 -13.40
C PHE A 182 -10.39 18.40 -13.38
N ILE A 183 -9.76 18.60 -14.54
CA ILE A 183 -8.57 19.46 -14.65
C ILE A 183 -8.88 20.91 -14.28
N THR A 184 -10.06 21.43 -14.66
CA THR A 184 -10.47 22.78 -14.26
C THR A 184 -10.55 22.93 -12.73
N TYR A 185 -11.27 22.02 -12.04
CA TYR A 185 -11.37 22.07 -10.58
C TYR A 185 -10.00 21.90 -9.90
N TYR A 186 -9.16 21.01 -10.43
CA TYR A 186 -7.83 20.79 -9.89
C TYR A 186 -6.96 22.03 -10.00
N ASN A 187 -6.93 22.67 -11.17
CA ASN A 187 -6.15 23.89 -11.38
C ASN A 187 -6.63 25.04 -10.49
N VAL A 188 -7.94 25.18 -10.28
CA VAL A 188 -8.50 26.17 -9.35
C VAL A 188 -8.02 25.90 -7.91
N LEU A 189 -8.08 24.64 -7.46
CA LEU A 189 -7.58 24.27 -6.14
C LEU A 189 -6.06 24.51 -6.01
N GLU A 190 -5.29 24.15 -7.04
CA GLU A 190 -3.84 24.35 -7.09
C GLU A 190 -3.47 25.84 -6.97
N GLU A 191 -4.13 26.70 -7.74
CA GLU A 191 -3.92 28.14 -7.70
C GLU A 191 -4.33 28.73 -6.34
N ALA A 192 -5.46 28.29 -5.78
CA ALA A 192 -5.91 28.72 -4.46
C ALA A 192 -4.89 28.35 -3.37
N ILE A 193 -4.34 27.14 -3.38
CA ILE A 193 -3.33 26.67 -2.43
C ILE A 193 -2.04 27.48 -2.56
N LYS A 194 -1.53 27.66 -3.78
CA LYS A 194 -0.30 28.43 -4.04
C LYS A 194 -0.46 29.88 -3.57
N ASN A 195 -1.54 30.55 -3.97
CA ASN A 195 -1.81 31.93 -3.60
C ASN A 195 -1.99 32.10 -2.10
N TYR A 196 -2.68 31.17 -1.44
CA TYR A 196 -2.89 31.25 0.00
C TYR A 196 -1.60 30.98 0.77
N ALA A 197 -0.79 29.99 0.39
CA ALA A 197 0.51 29.71 1.01
C ALA A 197 1.48 30.90 0.87
N GLN A 198 1.51 31.53 -0.31
CA GLN A 198 2.35 32.70 -0.56
C GLN A 198 1.98 33.88 0.33
N LYS A 199 0.68 34.11 0.62
CA LYS A 199 0.21 35.14 1.55
C LYS A 199 0.67 34.93 2.99
N GLN A 200 1.00 33.69 3.38
CA GLN A 200 1.46 33.38 4.74
C GLN A 200 2.98 33.57 4.92
N LEU A 201 3.72 33.76 3.83
CA LEU A 201 5.16 33.98 3.90
C LEU A 201 5.47 35.45 4.25
N PRO A 202 6.61 35.72 4.91
CA PRO A 202 7.07 37.09 5.16
C PRO A 202 7.28 37.85 3.84
N GLU A 203 7.00 39.16 3.79
CA GLU A 203 7.03 39.97 2.55
C GLU A 203 8.32 39.86 1.73
N LYS A 204 9.45 39.53 2.38
CA LYS A 204 10.75 39.31 1.72
C LYS A 204 10.78 38.09 0.78
N ASN A 205 9.81 37.18 0.90
CA ASN A 205 9.73 35.91 0.17
C ASN A 205 8.57 35.87 -0.84
N ASN A 206 7.82 36.97 -1.01
CA ASN A 206 6.65 37.03 -1.88
C ASN A 206 6.93 36.82 -3.38
N ASN A 207 8.19 36.84 -3.82
CA ASN A 207 8.54 36.61 -5.24
C ASN A 207 9.01 35.17 -5.53
N ILE A 208 8.91 34.25 -4.58
CA ILE A 208 9.29 32.84 -4.79
C ILE A 208 8.13 32.13 -5.50
N ASN A 209 8.39 31.59 -6.69
CA ASN A 209 7.46 30.68 -7.36
C ASN A 209 7.46 29.34 -6.62
N LEU A 210 6.48 29.13 -5.74
CA LEU A 210 6.35 27.94 -4.93
C LEU A 210 5.83 26.77 -5.77
N GLN A 211 6.47 25.60 -5.66
CA GLN A 211 5.90 24.36 -6.20
C GLN A 211 4.63 24.00 -5.43
N PHE A 212 3.77 23.17 -6.02
CA PHE A 212 2.50 22.83 -5.39
C PHE A 212 2.69 22.09 -4.06
N LEU A 213 3.62 21.13 -4.01
CA LEU A 213 3.94 20.39 -2.78
C LEU A 213 4.55 21.28 -1.69
N ASP A 214 5.41 22.24 -2.07
CA ASP A 214 5.97 23.21 -1.13
C ASP A 214 4.86 24.06 -0.51
N SER A 215 3.94 24.56 -1.35
CA SER A 215 2.78 25.34 -0.91
C SER A 215 1.91 24.54 0.06
N LEU A 216 1.62 23.28 -0.27
CA LEU A 216 0.84 22.39 0.57
C LEU A 216 1.54 22.09 1.91
N SER A 217 2.85 21.93 1.90
CA SER A 217 3.65 21.69 3.11
C SER A 217 3.66 22.89 4.04
N ILE A 218 3.75 24.12 3.51
CA ILE A 218 3.67 25.36 4.28
C ILE A 218 2.33 25.46 5.00
N LEU A 219 1.22 25.21 4.29
CA LEU A 219 -0.12 25.29 4.88
C LEU A 219 -0.31 24.27 6.01
N ARG A 220 0.25 23.06 5.85
CA ARG A 220 0.25 22.05 6.90
C ARG A 220 1.09 22.47 8.10
N ASP A 221 2.30 22.97 7.87
CA ASP A 221 3.24 23.34 8.93
C ASP A 221 2.73 24.53 9.76
N LEU A 222 1.87 25.37 9.16
CA LEU A 222 1.15 26.45 9.83
C LEU A 222 -0.17 26.02 10.46
N ASP A 223 -0.49 24.72 10.46
CA ASP A 223 -1.77 24.16 10.92
C ASP A 223 -3.01 24.80 10.26
N ILE A 224 -2.88 25.26 9.01
CA ILE A 224 -4.02 25.77 8.24
C ILE A 224 -4.85 24.61 7.70
N ILE A 225 -4.18 23.53 7.31
CA ILE A 225 -4.80 22.28 6.89
C ILE A 225 -4.29 21.14 7.77
N SER A 226 -5.16 20.19 8.10
CA SER A 226 -4.76 18.99 8.82
C SER A 226 -3.81 18.10 8.00
N GLN A 227 -3.07 17.25 8.71
CA GLN A 227 -2.21 16.22 8.10
C GLN A 227 -3.00 15.29 7.15
N LYS A 228 -4.25 14.98 7.50
CA LYS A 228 -5.15 14.18 6.66
C LYS A 228 -5.54 14.94 5.38
N CYS A 229 -5.86 16.23 5.49
CA CYS A 229 -6.17 17.08 4.34
C CYS A 229 -4.98 17.18 3.37
N TYR A 230 -3.76 17.37 3.91
CA TYR A 230 -2.51 17.34 3.13
C TYR A 230 -2.38 16.05 2.32
N ALA A 231 -2.58 14.88 2.96
CA ALA A 231 -2.43 13.61 2.28
C ALA A 231 -3.49 13.42 1.19
N GLN A 232 -4.74 13.78 1.47
CA GLN A 232 -5.84 13.65 0.52
C GLN A 232 -5.63 14.52 -0.73
N ILE A 233 -5.16 15.76 -0.55
CA ILE A 233 -4.83 16.65 -1.67
C ILE A 233 -3.66 16.10 -2.48
N ASN A 234 -2.65 15.52 -1.83
CA ASN A 234 -1.54 14.86 -2.53
C ASN A 234 -1.99 13.61 -3.31
N GLU A 235 -3.01 12.87 -2.86
CA GLU A 235 -3.61 11.79 -3.65
C GLU A 235 -4.29 12.31 -4.91
N LEU A 236 -5.06 13.39 -4.80
CA LEU A 236 -5.69 14.03 -5.95
C LEU A 236 -4.64 14.51 -6.97
N ARG A 237 -3.49 15.02 -6.50
CA ARG A 237 -2.35 15.38 -7.34
C ARG A 237 -1.79 14.18 -8.10
N LEU A 238 -1.54 13.07 -7.40
CA LEU A 238 -1.02 11.83 -8.02
C LEU A 238 -2.01 11.29 -9.05
N TYR A 239 -3.30 11.29 -8.73
CA TYR A 239 -4.36 10.87 -9.65
C TYR A 239 -4.41 11.78 -10.89
N ARG A 240 -4.40 13.10 -10.71
CA ARG A 240 -4.31 14.07 -11.81
C ARG A 240 -3.09 13.80 -12.70
N ASN A 241 -1.94 13.54 -12.11
CA ASN A 241 -0.71 13.25 -12.85
C ASN A 241 -0.80 11.95 -13.67
N SER A 242 -1.53 10.95 -13.17
CA SER A 242 -1.84 9.72 -13.92
C SER A 242 -2.81 9.96 -15.08
N LEU A 243 -3.77 10.88 -14.92
CA LEU A 243 -4.80 11.21 -15.91
C LEU A 243 -4.30 12.06 -17.08
N VAL A 244 -3.46 13.07 -16.82
CA VAL A 244 -3.04 14.05 -17.84
C VAL A 244 -2.35 13.39 -19.05
N HIS A 245 -1.77 12.20 -18.84
CA HIS A 245 -0.97 11.48 -19.83
C HIS A 245 -1.52 10.11 -20.18
N SER A 246 -2.76 9.80 -19.79
CA SER A 246 -3.44 8.59 -20.24
C SER A 246 -3.81 8.70 -21.73
N THR A 247 -3.86 7.58 -22.44
CA THR A 247 -4.38 7.53 -23.82
C THR A 247 -5.77 8.18 -23.91
N GLU A 248 -6.13 8.73 -25.07
CA GLU A 248 -7.40 9.48 -25.23
C GLU A 248 -8.63 8.65 -24.85
N ASP A 249 -8.61 7.35 -25.13
CA ASP A 249 -9.64 6.38 -24.76
C ASP A 249 -9.77 6.16 -23.25
N ASN A 250 -8.76 6.55 -22.46
CA ASN A 250 -8.65 6.33 -21.02
C ASN A 250 -8.79 7.60 -20.19
N LYS A 251 -9.23 8.73 -20.76
CA LYS A 251 -9.48 9.99 -20.02
C LYS A 251 -10.75 9.97 -19.16
N ILE A 252 -11.36 8.80 -18.96
CA ILE A 252 -12.49 8.63 -18.03
C ILE A 252 -12.00 8.89 -16.61
N VAL A 253 -12.64 9.84 -15.94
CA VAL A 253 -12.34 10.24 -14.56
C VAL A 253 -13.21 9.44 -13.61
N ASN A 254 -12.60 8.91 -12.55
CA ASN A 254 -13.32 8.27 -11.46
C ASN A 254 -14.29 9.27 -10.79
N PRO A 255 -15.60 8.99 -10.80
CA PRO A 255 -16.60 9.93 -10.28
C PRO A 255 -16.44 10.25 -8.79
N THR A 256 -16.04 9.27 -7.98
CA THR A 256 -15.78 9.45 -6.55
C THR A 256 -14.64 10.45 -6.34
N LEU A 257 -13.51 10.27 -7.04
CA LEU A 257 -12.36 11.17 -6.95
C LEU A 257 -12.69 12.58 -7.46
N PHE A 258 -13.55 12.69 -8.47
CA PHE A 258 -14.03 13.99 -8.95
C PHE A 258 -14.87 14.72 -7.90
N GLU A 259 -15.82 14.04 -7.24
CA GLU A 259 -16.62 14.65 -6.17
C GLU A 259 -15.77 15.02 -4.95
N ILE A 260 -14.78 14.18 -4.60
CA ILE A 260 -13.81 14.49 -3.54
C ILE A 260 -13.05 15.77 -3.87
N LEU A 261 -12.48 15.86 -5.07
CA LEU A 261 -11.77 17.05 -5.54
C LEU A 261 -12.67 18.29 -5.47
N LYS A 262 -13.89 18.19 -5.99
CA LYS A 262 -14.84 19.31 -6.05
C LYS A 262 -15.20 19.82 -4.65
N ASN A 263 -15.48 18.91 -3.72
CA ASN A 263 -15.83 19.28 -2.34
C ASN A 263 -14.63 19.90 -1.61
N ILE A 264 -13.43 19.31 -1.72
CA ILE A 264 -12.22 19.89 -1.14
C ILE A 264 -11.94 21.28 -1.73
N CYS A 265 -12.07 21.43 -3.05
CA CYS A 265 -11.89 22.72 -3.73
C CYS A 265 -12.85 23.78 -3.17
N ASN A 266 -14.14 23.48 -3.08
CA ASN A 266 -15.13 24.44 -2.59
C ASN A 266 -14.92 24.80 -1.11
N LEU A 267 -14.63 23.81 -0.27
CA LEU A 267 -14.37 24.02 1.16
C LEU A 267 -13.09 24.82 1.37
N PHE A 268 -12.03 24.51 0.62
CA PHE A 268 -10.78 25.27 0.69
C PHE A 268 -10.96 26.72 0.23
N LEU A 269 -11.69 26.96 -0.87
CA LEU A 269 -12.02 28.33 -1.31
C LEU A 269 -12.78 29.09 -0.22
N SER A 270 -13.79 28.47 0.41
CA SER A 270 -14.54 29.10 1.52
C SER A 270 -13.67 29.45 2.72
N LEU A 271 -12.64 28.63 3.01
CA LEU A 271 -11.65 28.89 4.05
C LEU A 271 -10.78 30.10 3.70
N THR A 272 -10.33 30.20 2.44
CA THR A 272 -9.54 31.36 1.98
C THR A 272 -10.34 32.66 1.98
N GLU A 273 -11.61 32.62 1.60
CA GLU A 273 -12.52 33.79 1.61
C GLU A 273 -12.82 34.26 3.04
N SER A 274 -12.92 33.33 3.99
CA SER A 274 -13.21 33.62 5.40
C SER A 274 -12.00 34.09 6.19
N SER A 275 -10.81 34.17 5.58
CA SER A 275 -9.55 34.49 6.26
C SER A 275 -9.49 35.85 6.98
N ALA A 276 -10.42 36.77 6.68
CA ALA A 276 -10.51 38.06 7.34
C ALA A 276 -11.34 38.05 8.64
N ASN A 277 -12.05 36.97 8.94
CA ASN A 277 -12.93 36.86 10.11
C ASN A 277 -12.66 35.57 10.87
N ASP A 278 -12.07 35.67 12.06
CA ASP A 278 -11.62 34.54 12.87
C ASP A 278 -12.71 33.49 13.16
N ASN A 279 -13.96 33.92 13.37
CA ASN A 279 -15.07 33.01 13.64
C ASN A 279 -15.46 32.21 12.39
N LEU A 280 -15.59 32.89 11.24
CA LEU A 280 -15.92 32.24 9.96
C LEU A 280 -14.78 31.35 9.47
N TYR A 281 -13.53 31.77 9.70
CA TYR A 281 -12.34 31.00 9.38
C TYR A 281 -12.30 29.68 10.17
N SER A 282 -12.54 29.76 11.49
CA SER A 282 -12.56 28.57 12.35
C SER A 282 -13.66 27.59 11.94
N GLU A 283 -14.85 28.10 11.60
CA GLU A 283 -15.96 27.27 11.12
C GLU A 283 -15.65 26.61 9.76
N ALA A 284 -15.03 27.35 8.84
CA ALA A 284 -14.62 26.82 7.54
C ALA A 284 -13.52 25.75 7.65
N LYS A 285 -12.53 25.96 8.55
CA LYS A 285 -11.50 24.96 8.87
C LYS A 285 -12.11 23.68 9.42
N ILE A 286 -13.01 23.78 10.41
CA ILE A 286 -13.71 22.62 10.98
C ILE A 286 -14.51 21.88 9.90
N LYS A 287 -15.20 22.59 8.99
CA LYS A 287 -15.94 21.94 7.90
C LYS A 287 -15.03 21.20 6.93
N LEU A 288 -13.87 21.76 6.60
CA LEU A 288 -12.88 21.11 5.75
C LEU A 288 -12.32 19.84 6.42
N ASP A 289 -11.91 19.95 7.69
CA ASP A 289 -11.37 18.82 8.44
C ASP A 289 -12.43 17.72 8.65
N ASN A 290 -13.65 18.07 9.07
CA ASN A 290 -14.76 17.12 9.21
C ASN A 290 -15.08 16.41 7.89
N TYR A 291 -15.05 17.14 6.76
CA TYR A 291 -15.26 16.52 5.45
C TYR A 291 -14.16 15.50 5.15
N VAL A 292 -12.89 15.89 5.31
CA VAL A 292 -11.75 15.00 5.08
C VAL A 292 -11.75 13.80 6.03
N ASP A 293 -12.13 13.99 7.28
CA ASP A 293 -12.29 12.92 8.27
C ASP A 293 -13.46 11.99 7.94
N SER A 294 -14.53 12.54 7.35
CA SER A 294 -15.68 11.76 6.89
C SER A 294 -15.45 10.99 5.59
N LEU A 295 -14.42 11.37 4.81
CA LEU A 295 -14.03 10.58 3.65
C LEU A 295 -13.67 9.21 4.17
N ALA A 296 -14.42 8.20 3.72
CA ALA A 296 -14.09 6.81 3.96
C ALA A 296 -12.60 6.69 3.64
N SER A 297 -11.79 6.51 4.68
CA SER A 297 -10.38 6.38 4.45
C SER A 297 -10.28 5.18 3.52
N ASN A 298 -9.80 5.41 2.30
CA ASN A 298 -9.27 4.32 1.49
C ASN A 298 -7.96 3.90 2.18
N ILE A 299 -8.10 3.47 3.44
CA ILE A 299 -7.19 2.57 4.12
C ILE A 299 -7.11 1.42 3.16
N ASP A 300 -5.89 1.05 2.81
CA ASP A 300 -5.65 -0.26 2.26
C ASP A 300 -6.06 -1.27 3.32
N GLU A 301 -7.36 -1.59 3.38
CA GLU A 301 -7.97 -2.47 4.38
C GLU A 301 -7.18 -3.76 4.41
N LYS A 302 -6.84 -4.27 3.22
CA LYS A 302 -5.97 -5.42 3.01
C LYS A 302 -4.59 -5.26 3.66
N LEU A 303 -3.98 -4.08 3.57
CA LEU A 303 -2.67 -3.80 4.14
C LEU A 303 -2.73 -3.63 5.66
N LEU A 304 -3.72 -2.91 6.17
CA LEU A 304 -3.91 -2.75 7.62
C LEU A 304 -4.30 -4.09 8.26
N CYS A 305 -5.20 -4.85 7.63
CA CYS A 305 -5.54 -6.23 8.02
C CYS A 305 -4.31 -7.13 8.04
N PHE A 306 -3.44 -7.01 7.04
CA PHE A 306 -2.21 -7.78 6.98
C PHE A 306 -1.28 -7.41 8.14
N LEU A 307 -1.12 -6.12 8.45
CA LEU A 307 -0.28 -5.65 9.55
C LEU A 307 -0.83 -6.01 10.93
N ILE A 308 -2.15 -6.00 11.11
CA ILE A 308 -2.80 -6.45 12.34
C ILE A 308 -2.55 -7.94 12.58
N LYS A 309 -2.59 -8.77 11.53
CA LYS A 309 -2.28 -10.20 11.61
C LYS A 309 -0.79 -10.52 11.70
N HIS A 310 0.05 -9.63 11.15
CA HIS A 310 1.50 -9.82 11.05
C HIS A 310 2.24 -8.55 11.51
N PRO A 311 2.17 -8.21 12.80
CA PRO A 311 2.88 -7.05 13.34
C PRO A 311 4.39 -7.23 13.15
N GLY A 312 5.07 -6.19 12.70
CA GLY A 312 6.50 -6.21 12.43
C GLY A 312 6.86 -6.73 11.03
N ALA A 313 5.91 -6.80 10.09
CA ALA A 313 6.20 -7.18 8.71
C ALA A 313 7.12 -6.14 8.02
N THR A 314 8.03 -6.61 7.15
CA THR A 314 8.87 -5.71 6.34
C THR A 314 8.13 -5.24 5.08
N LEU A 315 8.63 -4.17 4.46
CA LEU A 315 8.10 -3.66 3.19
C LEU A 315 8.02 -4.77 2.11
N GLN A 316 9.03 -5.65 2.05
CA GLN A 316 9.04 -6.78 1.13
C GLN A 316 7.97 -7.84 1.43
N ASP A 317 7.70 -8.08 2.71
CA ASP A 317 6.76 -9.14 3.12
C ASP A 317 5.32 -8.70 2.78
N ILE A 318 5.01 -7.42 3.02
CA ILE A 318 3.73 -6.79 2.69
C ILE A 318 3.53 -6.76 1.17
N ALA A 319 4.53 -6.28 0.41
CA ALA A 319 4.46 -6.24 -1.04
C ALA A 319 4.26 -7.65 -1.65
N GLY A 320 4.97 -8.64 -1.11
CA GLY A 320 4.89 -10.02 -1.55
C GLY A 320 3.56 -10.70 -1.25
N SER A 321 2.99 -10.48 -0.06
CA SER A 321 1.73 -11.12 0.37
C SER A 321 0.51 -10.51 -0.33
N LEU A 322 0.50 -9.20 -0.51
CA LEU A 322 -0.60 -8.47 -1.13
C LEU A 322 -0.47 -8.39 -2.67
N ASN A 323 0.60 -8.96 -3.22
CA ASN A 323 0.91 -8.97 -4.66
C ASN A 323 0.90 -7.56 -5.30
N ILE A 324 1.38 -6.56 -4.54
CA ILE A 324 1.52 -5.17 -4.95
C ILE A 324 3.00 -4.80 -5.05
N THR A 325 3.34 -3.78 -5.83
CA THR A 325 4.75 -3.37 -5.99
C THR A 325 5.29 -2.79 -4.68
N VAL A 326 6.61 -2.91 -4.49
CA VAL A 326 7.30 -2.35 -3.31
C VAL A 326 7.08 -0.84 -3.20
N SER A 327 7.09 -0.12 -4.33
CA SER A 327 6.87 1.32 -4.38
C SER A 327 5.44 1.71 -4.04
N ALA A 328 4.43 0.99 -4.56
CA ALA A 328 3.04 1.19 -4.18
C ALA A 328 2.82 0.89 -2.68
N THR A 329 3.38 -0.21 -2.18
CA THR A 329 3.34 -0.59 -0.77
C THR A 329 3.97 0.50 0.11
N LYS A 330 5.11 1.06 -0.31
CA LYS A 330 5.79 2.14 0.41
C LYS A 330 4.92 3.39 0.49
N ARG A 331 4.29 3.79 -0.62
CA ARG A 331 3.37 4.92 -0.66
C ARG A 331 2.17 4.70 0.28
N LYS A 332 1.56 3.51 0.20
CA LYS A 332 0.41 3.10 1.02
C LYS A 332 0.73 3.08 2.51
N LEU A 333 1.89 2.53 2.88
CA LEU A 333 2.40 2.58 4.24
C LEU A 333 2.69 4.01 4.69
N GLN A 334 3.27 4.86 3.82
CA GLN A 334 3.49 6.27 4.13
C GLN A 334 2.17 6.97 4.45
N LYS A 335 1.09 6.67 3.70
CA LYS A 335 -0.27 7.17 3.96
C LYS A 335 -0.79 6.69 5.31
N LEU A 336 -0.71 5.40 5.62
CA LEU A 336 -1.17 4.86 6.91
C LEU A 336 -0.36 5.38 8.10
N ILE A 337 0.95 5.59 7.93
CA ILE A 337 1.80 6.23 8.94
C ILE A 337 1.37 7.69 9.14
N THR A 338 1.11 8.38 8.04
CA THR A 338 0.64 9.77 8.06
C THR A 338 -0.71 9.91 8.76
N TYR A 339 -1.57 8.90 8.64
CA TYR A 339 -2.87 8.83 9.30
C TYR A 339 -2.82 8.31 10.73
N GLY A 340 -1.65 7.95 11.24
CA GLY A 340 -1.49 7.43 12.61
C GLY A 340 -1.98 6.00 12.79
N TYR A 341 -2.23 5.25 11.71
CA TYR A 341 -2.65 3.84 11.78
C TYR A 341 -1.50 2.85 11.79
N VAL A 342 -0.31 3.28 11.39
CA VAL A 342 0.88 2.41 11.31
C VAL A 342 2.07 3.15 11.87
N THR A 343 2.88 2.47 12.68
CA THR A 343 4.17 2.95 13.14
C THR A 343 5.30 2.21 12.46
N LYS A 344 6.40 2.94 12.24
CA LYS A 344 7.63 2.41 11.67
C LYS A 344 8.62 2.14 12.79
N GLN A 345 9.15 0.92 12.89
CA GLN A 345 10.16 0.55 13.88
C GLN A 345 11.41 -0.04 13.21
N GLY A 346 12.56 0.13 13.85
CA GLY A 346 13.83 -0.47 13.45
C GLY A 346 14.86 0.49 12.84
N ASN A 347 16.07 -0.02 12.63
CA ASN A 347 17.22 0.74 12.13
C ASN A 347 17.20 0.85 10.58
N ASN A 348 18.03 1.72 9.99
CA ASN A 348 18.10 1.97 8.53
C ASN A 348 18.20 0.72 7.63
N LYS A 349 18.62 -0.44 8.16
CA LYS A 349 18.72 -1.71 7.42
C LYS A 349 17.53 -2.65 7.57
N HIS A 350 16.75 -2.56 8.65
CA HIS A 350 15.61 -3.43 8.93
C HIS A 350 14.45 -2.61 9.47
N ILE A 351 13.64 -2.14 8.54
CA ILE A 351 12.42 -1.40 8.83
C ILE A 351 11.26 -2.39 8.87
N THR A 352 10.54 -2.38 9.97
CA THR A 352 9.31 -3.15 10.18
C THR A 352 8.16 -2.21 10.46
N PHE A 353 6.96 -2.59 10.04
CA PHE A 353 5.75 -1.81 10.21
C PHE A 353 4.83 -2.49 11.20
N HIS A 354 4.25 -1.71 12.10
CA HIS A 354 3.32 -2.18 13.12
C HIS A 354 2.03 -1.39 13.01
N PRO A 355 0.86 -2.01 13.19
CA PRO A 355 -0.36 -1.24 13.38
C PRO A 355 -0.21 -0.37 14.64
N ASP A 356 -0.90 0.76 14.67
CA ASP A 356 -0.98 1.55 15.89
C ASP A 356 -1.63 0.73 17.01
N SER A 357 -1.10 0.86 18.22
CA SER A 357 -1.59 0.16 19.41
C SER A 357 -3.05 0.48 19.76
N SER A 358 -3.60 1.60 19.28
CA SER A 358 -4.99 1.96 19.48
C SER A 358 -5.96 1.31 18.48
N LEU A 359 -5.46 0.57 17.49
CA LEU A 359 -6.32 -0.14 16.53
C LEU A 359 -6.89 -1.41 17.16
N PRO A 360 -8.21 -1.63 17.07
CA PRO A 360 -8.83 -2.84 17.60
C PRO A 360 -8.55 -4.06 16.71
N GLU A 361 -8.71 -5.26 17.29
CA GLU A 361 -8.74 -6.48 16.50
C GLU A 361 -9.92 -6.45 15.53
N ILE A 362 -9.64 -6.67 14.24
CA ILE A 362 -10.65 -6.60 13.17
C ILE A 362 -11.70 -7.70 13.32
N ASN A 363 -11.33 -8.84 13.92
CA ASN A 363 -12.20 -9.97 14.14
C ASN A 363 -11.92 -10.54 15.52
N GLY A 364 -12.96 -11.00 16.21
CA GLY A 364 -12.79 -11.74 17.45
C GLY A 364 -14.08 -12.39 17.90
N SER A 365 -14.10 -12.88 19.12
CA SER A 365 -15.31 -13.33 19.79
C SER A 365 -15.32 -12.82 21.23
N PHE A 366 -16.51 -12.66 21.78
CA PHE A 366 -16.69 -12.36 23.19
C PHE A 366 -17.81 -13.21 23.77
N SER A 367 -17.70 -13.50 25.06
CA SER A 367 -18.77 -14.05 25.88
C SER A 367 -18.84 -13.27 27.18
N PHE A 368 -20.05 -12.89 27.58
CA PHE A 368 -20.25 -12.23 28.87
C PHE A 368 -21.66 -12.50 29.41
N ASP A 369 -21.79 -12.31 30.71
CA ASP A 369 -23.09 -12.34 31.38
C ASP A 369 -23.77 -10.98 31.20
N TYR A 370 -24.87 -10.96 30.43
CA TYR A 370 -25.56 -9.72 30.04
C TYR A 370 -26.49 -9.18 31.14
N SER A 371 -26.75 -9.95 32.20
CA SER A 371 -27.41 -9.42 33.41
C SER A 371 -26.43 -8.69 34.31
N ASN A 372 -25.13 -8.97 34.16
CA ASN A 372 -24.04 -8.24 34.79
C ASN A 372 -23.52 -7.11 33.88
N ASN A 373 -22.77 -6.16 34.45
CA ASN A 373 -22.19 -5.00 33.73
C ASN A 373 -23.20 -4.09 32.99
N ASN A 374 -24.44 -4.00 33.49
CA ASN A 374 -25.53 -3.24 32.87
C ASN A 374 -25.83 -3.64 31.41
N GLY A 375 -25.51 -4.89 31.05
CA GLY A 375 -25.69 -5.40 29.69
C GLY A 375 -24.77 -4.77 28.65
N VAL A 376 -23.68 -4.12 29.06
CA VAL A 376 -22.76 -3.43 28.15
C VAL A 376 -21.48 -4.23 27.98
N TYR A 377 -21.08 -4.46 26.73
CA TYR A 377 -19.77 -5.00 26.36
C TYR A 377 -19.05 -4.02 25.42
N ILE A 378 -17.81 -3.67 25.76
CA ILE A 378 -17.01 -2.67 25.05
C ILE A 378 -16.02 -3.37 24.11
N ILE A 379 -16.01 -2.96 22.84
CA ILE A 379 -15.06 -3.41 21.83
C ILE A 379 -14.28 -2.20 21.30
N GLY A 380 -12.96 -2.30 21.29
CA GLY A 380 -12.06 -1.23 20.83
C GLY A 380 -11.93 -0.05 21.80
N ASP A 381 -11.16 0.95 21.38
CA ASP A 381 -10.82 2.16 22.15
C ASP A 381 -10.86 3.41 21.26
N ASN A 382 -10.94 4.59 21.89
CA ASN A 382 -10.96 5.91 21.23
C ASN A 382 -12.02 6.01 20.11
N GLU A 383 -11.62 6.43 18.90
CA GLU A 383 -12.51 6.55 17.73
C GLU A 383 -13.11 5.21 17.30
N TRP A 384 -12.47 4.09 17.68
CA TRP A 384 -12.91 2.73 17.38
C TRP A 384 -13.67 2.05 18.52
N LYS A 385 -14.08 2.82 19.53
CA LYS A 385 -14.86 2.30 20.66
C LYS A 385 -16.30 1.99 20.24
N PHE A 386 -16.79 0.84 20.68
CA PHE A 386 -18.17 0.39 20.54
C PHE A 386 -18.67 -0.18 21.87
N SER A 387 -19.50 0.57 22.59
CA SER A 387 -20.17 0.11 23.80
C SER A 387 -21.50 -0.58 23.45
N THR A 388 -21.44 -1.88 23.12
CA THR A 388 -22.61 -2.66 22.71
C THR A 388 -23.54 -2.94 23.90
N LYS A 389 -24.81 -2.53 23.80
CA LYS A 389 -25.78 -2.68 24.90
C LYS A 389 -26.84 -3.72 24.58
N TRP A 390 -27.06 -4.62 25.53
CA TRP A 390 -27.89 -5.80 25.41
C TRP A 390 -28.87 -5.93 26.59
N SER A 391 -30.03 -6.52 26.37
CA SER A 391 -30.95 -6.88 27.46
C SER A 391 -31.71 -8.17 27.18
N LYS A 392 -32.21 -8.77 28.27
CA LYS A 392 -32.93 -10.04 28.26
C LYS A 392 -34.21 -9.98 27.42
N GLY A 393 -34.35 -10.91 26.48
CA GLY A 393 -35.61 -11.19 25.78
C GLY A 393 -36.13 -12.61 26.09
N SER A 394 -35.42 -13.62 25.58
CA SER A 394 -35.60 -15.05 25.88
C SER A 394 -34.33 -15.85 25.63
N ASP A 395 -34.38 -17.17 25.87
CA ASP A 395 -33.40 -18.18 25.46
C ASP A 395 -33.07 -18.21 23.95
N LYS A 396 -33.77 -17.45 23.11
CA LYS A 396 -33.62 -17.40 21.66
C LYS A 396 -33.51 -15.99 21.09
N ILE A 397 -33.81 -14.97 21.90
CA ILE A 397 -33.88 -13.57 21.48
C ILE A 397 -33.19 -12.70 22.52
N ILE A 398 -32.28 -11.85 22.07
CA ILE A 398 -31.64 -10.81 22.89
C ILE A 398 -31.97 -9.44 22.28
N HIS A 399 -32.26 -8.44 23.11
CA HIS A 399 -32.52 -7.09 22.63
C HIS A 399 -31.20 -6.31 22.55
N ALA A 400 -30.92 -5.71 21.39
CA ALA A 400 -29.80 -4.80 21.19
C ALA A 400 -30.28 -3.35 21.15
N TYR A 401 -29.52 -2.42 21.74
CA TYR A 401 -29.90 -1.01 21.86
C TYR A 401 -28.81 -0.05 21.39
N SER A 402 -29.19 1.02 20.69
CA SER A 402 -28.30 2.14 20.34
C SER A 402 -28.15 3.18 21.45
N ASP A 403 -28.31 2.78 22.71
CA ASP A 403 -28.45 3.72 23.85
C ASP A 403 -27.11 4.27 24.37
N SER A 404 -25.99 3.68 23.96
CA SER A 404 -24.67 4.08 24.44
C SER A 404 -24.22 5.37 23.76
N ASP A 405 -23.54 6.26 24.51
CA ASP A 405 -23.16 7.61 24.04
C ASP A 405 -22.24 7.60 22.80
N ASP A 406 -21.50 6.51 22.59
CA ASP A 406 -20.60 6.29 21.47
C ASP A 406 -21.28 5.61 20.26
N ILE A 407 -22.55 5.23 20.35
CA ILE A 407 -23.31 4.56 19.27
C ILE A 407 -24.31 5.53 18.63
N ASP A 408 -24.21 5.72 17.32
CA ASP A 408 -25.13 6.55 16.52
C ASP A 408 -26.43 5.80 16.22
N CYS A 409 -26.34 4.59 15.64
CA CYS A 409 -27.51 3.78 15.31
C CYS A 409 -27.18 2.29 15.16
N ILE A 410 -28.22 1.46 15.17
CA ILE A 410 -28.10 0.00 15.01
C ILE A 410 -29.06 -0.55 13.94
N ALA A 411 -28.66 -1.66 13.31
CA ALA A 411 -29.50 -2.41 12.38
C ALA A 411 -29.36 -3.93 12.57
N ARG A 412 -30.27 -4.70 11.99
CA ARG A 412 -30.29 -6.17 12.07
C ARG A 412 -30.25 -6.79 10.68
N ILE A 413 -29.42 -7.81 10.52
CA ILE A 413 -29.44 -8.73 9.36
C ILE A 413 -29.83 -10.11 9.88
N LYS A 414 -30.82 -10.73 9.23
CA LYS A 414 -31.34 -12.04 9.63
C LYS A 414 -30.58 -13.20 8.97
N ASN A 415 -30.45 -14.32 9.68
CA ASN A 415 -29.96 -15.60 9.15
C ASN A 415 -28.60 -15.51 8.44
N VAL A 416 -27.57 -15.04 9.13
CA VAL A 416 -26.21 -14.94 8.58
C VAL A 416 -25.36 -16.09 9.14
N SER A 417 -24.85 -16.93 8.24
CA SER A 417 -23.98 -18.05 8.64
C SER A 417 -22.54 -17.64 8.96
N ASN A 418 -22.06 -16.53 8.39
CA ASN A 418 -20.69 -16.04 8.59
C ASN A 418 -20.57 -14.53 8.30
N ILE A 419 -19.97 -13.78 9.23
CA ILE A 419 -19.74 -12.33 9.10
C ILE A 419 -18.50 -11.96 8.26
N SER A 420 -17.62 -12.92 7.97
CA SER A 420 -16.34 -12.69 7.29
C SER A 420 -16.49 -12.06 5.91
N ASN A 421 -17.56 -12.42 5.18
CA ASN A 421 -17.79 -12.01 3.79
C ASN A 421 -18.75 -10.81 3.65
N MET A 422 -19.16 -10.18 4.75
CA MET A 422 -20.07 -9.03 4.70
C MET A 422 -19.33 -7.78 4.20
N GLN A 423 -19.87 -7.16 3.15
CA GLN A 423 -19.36 -5.95 2.51
C GLN A 423 -20.09 -4.69 3.03
N LYS A 424 -19.39 -3.54 2.99
CA LYS A 424 -19.89 -2.24 3.45
C LYS A 424 -21.22 -1.85 2.79
N ASP A 425 -21.40 -2.23 1.53
CA ASP A 425 -22.59 -2.02 0.70
C ASP A 425 -23.87 -2.62 1.31
N ILE A 426 -23.74 -3.76 2.00
CA ILE A 426 -24.87 -4.45 2.66
C ILE A 426 -25.29 -3.66 3.90
N LEU A 427 -24.32 -3.06 4.60
CA LEU A 427 -24.55 -2.29 5.83
C LEU A 427 -25.39 -1.05 5.53
N LEU A 428 -25.03 -0.30 4.48
CA LEU A 428 -25.68 0.97 4.13
C LEU A 428 -27.16 0.82 3.74
N LYS A 429 -27.59 -0.36 3.33
CA LYS A 429 -28.97 -0.65 2.88
C LYS A 429 -29.89 -1.13 4.00
N GLN A 430 -29.36 -1.33 5.21
CA GLN A 430 -30.18 -1.81 6.31
C GLN A 430 -31.03 -0.69 6.91
N ASP A 431 -32.08 -1.10 7.62
CA ASP A 431 -32.94 -0.19 8.35
C ASP A 431 -32.30 0.18 9.71
N TYR A 432 -31.97 1.46 9.89
CA TYR A 432 -31.40 2.05 11.12
C TYR A 432 -32.40 2.89 11.91
N SER A 433 -33.69 2.89 11.53
CA SER A 433 -34.70 3.77 12.13
C SER A 433 -35.07 3.42 13.58
N SER A 434 -34.75 2.20 14.03
CA SER A 434 -35.11 1.73 15.37
C SER A 434 -33.95 1.83 16.35
N ARG A 435 -34.24 2.40 17.51
CA ARG A 435 -33.37 2.41 18.70
C ARG A 435 -33.10 1.01 19.27
N CYS A 436 -34.02 0.07 19.06
CA CYS A 436 -33.96 -1.29 19.58
C CYS A 436 -34.18 -2.32 18.47
N ARG A 437 -33.44 -3.43 18.51
CA ARG A 437 -33.64 -4.58 17.61
C ARG A 437 -33.68 -5.88 18.39
N ASP A 438 -34.68 -6.71 18.10
CA ASP A 438 -34.74 -8.09 18.59
C ASP A 438 -33.80 -8.94 17.76
N ILE A 439 -32.84 -9.62 18.38
CA ILE A 439 -31.79 -10.37 17.69
C ILE A 439 -31.90 -11.83 18.05
N GLY A 440 -32.04 -12.69 17.04
CA GLY A 440 -32.04 -14.14 17.24
C GLY A 440 -30.65 -14.75 17.14
N ILE A 441 -30.52 -16.00 17.57
CA ILE A 441 -29.32 -16.80 17.30
C ILE A 441 -29.13 -16.93 15.78
N GLY A 442 -27.92 -16.62 15.29
CA GLY A 442 -27.60 -16.59 13.86
C GLY A 442 -27.91 -15.26 13.15
N ASP A 443 -28.39 -14.25 13.87
CA ASP A 443 -28.54 -12.91 13.33
C ASP A 443 -27.33 -12.04 13.62
N VAL A 444 -27.15 -11.00 12.80
CA VAL A 444 -26.08 -10.02 12.95
C VAL A 444 -26.67 -8.67 13.33
N VAL A 445 -26.07 -8.05 14.35
CA VAL A 445 -26.27 -6.65 14.67
C VAL A 445 -25.19 -5.82 14.00
N ILE A 446 -25.61 -4.74 13.35
CA ILE A 446 -24.72 -3.71 12.85
C ILE A 446 -24.76 -2.57 13.86
N TRP A 447 -23.60 -2.15 14.32
CA TRP A 447 -23.40 -0.99 15.18
C TRP A 447 -22.67 0.06 14.38
N LYS A 448 -23.22 1.27 14.28
CA LYS A 448 -22.51 2.43 13.76
C LYS A 448 -22.17 3.33 14.93
N ASN A 449 -20.90 3.63 15.13
CA ASN A 449 -20.49 4.56 16.19
C ASN A 449 -20.59 6.03 15.72
N ILE A 450 -20.47 6.98 16.65
CA ILE A 450 -20.56 8.43 16.35
C ILE A 450 -19.45 8.93 15.42
N HIS A 451 -18.35 8.18 15.30
CA HIS A 451 -17.24 8.45 14.39
C HIS A 451 -17.45 7.83 12.99
N GLY A 452 -18.57 7.14 12.76
CA GLY A 452 -18.91 6.56 11.46
C GLY A 452 -18.29 5.19 11.17
N HIS A 453 -17.65 4.56 12.15
CA HIS A 453 -17.14 3.19 12.05
C HIS A 453 -18.25 2.17 12.28
N TYR A 454 -18.06 0.98 11.72
CA TYR A 454 -19.04 -0.09 11.78
C TYR A 454 -18.49 -1.32 12.49
N LEU A 455 -19.29 -1.89 13.39
CA LEU A 455 -19.05 -3.17 14.03
C LEU A 455 -20.19 -4.12 13.69
N LEU A 456 -19.84 -5.36 13.37
CA LEU A 456 -20.76 -6.47 13.19
C LEU A 456 -20.64 -7.40 14.39
N THR A 457 -21.76 -7.81 14.97
CA THR A 457 -21.79 -8.87 16.01
C THR A 457 -22.79 -9.95 15.60
N LEU A 458 -22.29 -11.16 15.32
CA LEU A 458 -23.08 -12.36 15.06
C LEU A 458 -23.37 -13.06 16.38
N VAL A 459 -24.64 -13.20 16.73
CA VAL A 459 -25.06 -13.90 17.95
C VAL A 459 -24.95 -15.41 17.73
N LYS A 460 -24.09 -16.06 18.52
CA LYS A 460 -23.82 -17.50 18.45
C LYS A 460 -24.63 -18.27 19.48
N GLN A 461 -24.78 -17.71 20.67
CA GLN A 461 -25.48 -18.36 21.77
C GLN A 461 -26.13 -17.32 22.69
N ILE A 462 -27.32 -17.67 23.18
CA ILE A 462 -28.04 -16.95 24.24
C ILE A 462 -28.42 -17.99 25.29
N GLN A 463 -28.15 -17.72 26.56
CA GLN A 463 -28.66 -18.47 27.70
C GLN A 463 -29.47 -17.52 28.59
N ASP A 464 -30.51 -18.03 29.23
CA ASP A 464 -31.40 -17.25 30.08
C ASP A 464 -31.65 -18.01 31.39
N ASP A 465 -31.20 -17.43 32.50
CA ASP A 465 -31.27 -18.02 33.83
C ASP A 465 -32.71 -18.23 34.35
N THR A 466 -33.69 -17.54 33.75
CA THR A 466 -35.11 -17.69 34.08
C THR A 466 -35.77 -18.86 33.32
N ARG A 467 -35.05 -19.52 32.42
CA ARG A 467 -35.58 -20.52 31.47
C ARG A 467 -34.65 -21.74 31.33
N ASP A 468 -34.36 -22.38 32.46
CA ASP A 468 -33.62 -23.65 32.56
C ASP A 468 -32.12 -23.59 32.23
N HIS A 469 -31.51 -22.41 32.19
CA HIS A 469 -30.05 -22.23 32.12
C HIS A 469 -29.47 -21.76 33.44
N ASP A 470 -28.17 -22.01 33.65
CA ASP A 470 -27.47 -21.65 34.90
C ASP A 470 -27.01 -20.17 34.92
N SER A 471 -27.10 -19.44 33.80
CA SER A 471 -26.63 -18.05 33.67
C SER A 471 -27.24 -17.31 32.49
N ASP A 472 -27.16 -15.98 32.52
CA ASP A 472 -27.54 -15.07 31.44
C ASP A 472 -26.38 -14.79 30.49
N LEU A 473 -25.96 -15.80 29.72
CA LEU A 473 -24.80 -15.72 28.83
C LEU A 473 -25.17 -15.25 27.42
N LEU A 474 -24.40 -14.30 26.88
CA LEU A 474 -24.39 -13.94 25.46
C LEU A 474 -23.02 -14.24 24.87
N GLU A 475 -22.97 -15.03 23.81
CA GLU A 475 -21.77 -15.27 23.02
C GLU A 475 -21.93 -14.73 21.60
N CYS A 476 -20.95 -13.94 21.17
CA CYS A 476 -20.93 -13.30 19.86
C CYS A 476 -19.56 -13.48 19.18
N GLU A 477 -19.59 -13.66 17.87
CA GLU A 477 -18.45 -13.36 17.01
C GLU A 477 -18.58 -11.92 16.53
N TYR A 478 -17.48 -11.19 16.43
CA TYR A 478 -17.51 -9.82 15.95
C TYR A 478 -16.51 -9.55 14.83
N LYS A 479 -16.85 -8.56 14.01
CA LYS A 479 -15.98 -8.02 12.96
C LYS A 479 -16.12 -6.51 12.89
N ILE A 480 -15.03 -5.79 13.05
CA ILE A 480 -14.96 -4.35 12.78
C ILE A 480 -14.73 -4.17 11.28
N ILE A 481 -15.51 -3.28 10.68
CA ILE A 481 -15.38 -2.91 9.27
C ILE A 481 -14.62 -1.60 9.22
N LEU A 482 -13.40 -1.66 8.65
CA LEU A 482 -12.52 -0.51 8.48
C LEU A 482 -13.07 0.48 7.44
#